data_AF-A0A563EK75-F1
#
_entry.id   AF-A0A563EK75-F1
#
_cell.length_a   1.000
_cell.length_b   1.000
_cell.length_c   1.000
_cell.angle_alpha   90.00
_cell.angle_beta   90.00
_cell.angle_gamma   90.00
#
_symmetry.space_group_name_H-M   'P 1'
#
loop_
_entity.id
_entity.type
_entity.pdbx_description
1 polymer ?
#
loop_
_entity_poly.entity_id
_entity_poly.type
_entity_poly.pdbx_seq_one_letter_code
_entity_poly.pdbx_strand_id
1 'polypeptide(L)'
;MRPGENEQDREPRGHNSGSIPSDTARSAPTPEEARELLYRRYFGTGALHRWREPGTEQGRARMDADVLRLLEMTSADLYCDGDAVAALLEIGDFQEWT
;
A
#
# COMPACT_ATOMS: atom_id res chain seq x y z
N MET A 1 -19.26 -38.92 60.49
CA MET A 1 -19.34 -38.62 59.04
C MET A 1 -18.34 -37.52 58.74
N ARG A 2 -17.39 -37.77 57.82
CA ARG A 2 -16.47 -36.77 57.26
C ARG A 2 -17.02 -36.31 55.90
N PRO A 3 -16.79 -35.04 55.53
CA PRO A 3 -16.35 -34.66 54.19
C PRO A 3 -14.91 -34.12 54.31
N GLY A 4 -13.93 -34.50 53.49
CA GLY A 4 -13.92 -34.54 52.03
C GLY A 4 -13.23 -33.26 51.52
N GLU A 5 -11.90 -33.28 51.36
CA GLU A 5 -11.18 -32.98 50.08
C GLU A 5 -10.89 -31.48 49.87
N ASN A 6 -9.64 -30.99 50.07
CA ASN A 6 -8.47 -30.91 49.16
C ASN A 6 -8.43 -29.65 48.27
N GLU A 7 -7.20 -29.28 47.85
CA GLU A 7 -6.78 -28.15 46.97
C GLU A 7 -6.72 -26.77 47.65
N GLN A 8 -5.59 -26.24 48.14
CA GLN A 8 -4.25 -26.05 47.52
C GLN A 8 -4.30 -25.57 46.06
N ASP A 9 -3.47 -24.58 45.75
CA ASP A 9 -3.28 -23.90 44.45
C ASP A 9 -4.29 -22.84 44.02
N ARG A 10 -4.07 -21.61 44.50
CA ARG A 10 -4.34 -20.40 43.70
C ARG A 10 -3.30 -19.33 43.96
N GLU A 11 -2.19 -19.39 43.22
CA GLU A 11 -1.57 -18.30 42.43
C GLU A 11 -0.53 -18.97 41.49
N PRO A 12 -0.12 -18.41 40.33
CA PRO A 12 -0.48 -17.13 39.74
C PRO A 12 -1.11 -17.31 38.33
N ARG A 13 -2.22 -16.63 38.05
CA ARG A 13 -2.55 -16.39 36.64
C ARG A 13 -1.65 -15.26 36.17
N GLY A 14 -0.47 -15.66 35.68
CA GLY A 14 0.31 -14.82 34.78
C GLY A 14 -0.65 -14.33 33.71
N HIS A 15 -0.95 -13.03 33.75
CA HIS A 15 -1.50 -12.35 32.61
C HIS A 15 -0.42 -12.45 31.54
N ASN A 16 -0.53 -13.49 30.72
CA ASN A 16 0.10 -13.54 29.44
C ASN A 16 -0.56 -12.40 28.66
N SER A 17 -0.03 -11.19 28.84
CA SER A 17 -0.16 -10.11 27.88
C SER A 17 0.37 -10.68 26.59
N GLY A 18 -0.50 -11.36 25.86
CA GLY A 18 -0.33 -11.57 24.45
C GLY A 18 -0.20 -10.18 23.88
N SER A 19 1.05 -9.73 23.71
CA SER A 19 1.41 -8.69 22.78
C SER A 19 0.69 -9.06 21.51
N ILE A 20 -0.43 -8.37 21.23
CA ILE A 20 -0.95 -8.32 19.89
C ILE A 20 0.25 -7.83 19.09
N PRO A 21 0.81 -8.61 18.16
CA PRO A 21 1.80 -8.07 17.27
C PRO A 21 1.08 -6.93 16.56
N SER A 22 1.42 -5.69 16.92
CA SER A 22 0.97 -4.49 16.22
C SER A 22 1.35 -4.70 14.78
N ASP A 23 0.36 -5.10 14.00
CA ASP A 23 0.52 -5.59 12.66
C ASP A 23 1.11 -4.46 11.84
N THR A 24 2.35 -4.70 11.41
CA THR A 24 2.99 -4.17 10.23
C THR A 24 2.81 -2.67 9.99
N ALA A 25 3.82 -1.89 10.40
CA ALA A 25 4.18 -0.69 9.68
C ALA A 25 4.42 -1.09 8.21
N ARG A 26 3.39 -1.00 7.37
CA ARG A 26 3.53 -1.22 5.94
C ARG A 26 4.46 -0.12 5.45
N SER A 27 5.71 -0.50 5.13
CA SER A 27 6.65 0.42 4.52
C SER A 27 6.01 1.08 3.31
N ALA A 28 6.29 2.36 3.10
CA ALA A 28 5.87 3.04 1.88
C ALA A 28 6.36 2.24 0.66
N PRO A 29 5.54 2.12 -0.41
CA PRO A 29 5.92 1.34 -1.57
C PRO A 29 7.18 1.92 -2.22
N THR A 30 8.03 1.06 -2.77
CA THR A 30 9.11 1.53 -3.63
C THR A 30 8.54 2.13 -4.92
N PRO A 31 9.30 2.93 -5.68
CA PRO A 31 8.84 3.44 -6.98
C PRO A 31 8.38 2.31 -7.92
N GLU A 32 9.10 1.18 -7.96
CA GLU A 32 8.70 0.02 -8.78
C GLU A 32 7.35 -0.56 -8.37
N GLU A 33 7.15 -0.78 -7.07
CA GLU A 33 5.88 -1.28 -6.52
C GLU A 33 4.75 -0.28 -6.79
N ALA A 34 5.05 1.01 -6.66
CA ALA A 34 4.10 2.08 -6.88
C ALA A 34 3.59 2.12 -8.34
N ARG A 35 4.49 1.95 -9.31
CA ARG A 35 4.13 1.90 -10.74
C ARG A 35 3.14 0.76 -11.04
N GLU A 36 3.39 -0.41 -10.48
CA GLU A 36 2.50 -1.58 -10.63
C GLU A 36 1.13 -1.36 -9.96
N LEU A 37 1.14 -0.84 -8.73
CA LEU A 37 -0.10 -0.56 -8.00
C LEU A 37 -0.96 0.47 -8.73
N LEU A 38 -0.34 1.50 -9.31
CA LEU A 38 -1.05 2.53 -10.08
C LEU A 38 -1.67 1.94 -11.34
N TYR A 39 -0.92 1.13 -12.09
CA TYR A 39 -1.43 0.41 -13.26
C TYR A 39 -2.66 -0.41 -12.90
N ARG A 40 -2.55 -1.28 -11.88
CA ARG A 40 -3.64 -2.16 -11.45
C ARG A 40 -4.87 -1.38 -11.01
N ARG A 41 -4.69 -0.22 -10.38
CA ARG A 41 -5.80 0.59 -9.85
C ARG A 41 -6.60 1.30 -10.94
N TYR A 42 -5.95 1.78 -12.00
CA TYR A 42 -6.59 2.69 -12.96
C TYR A 42 -6.64 2.19 -14.41
N PHE A 43 -5.77 1.25 -14.79
CA PHE A 43 -5.63 0.80 -16.19
C PHE A 43 -5.74 -0.73 -16.34
N GLY A 44 -5.54 -1.49 -15.26
CA GLY A 44 -5.34 -2.92 -15.31
C GLY A 44 -6.59 -3.73 -15.65
N THR A 45 -6.71 -4.14 -16.91
CA THR A 45 -7.54 -5.28 -17.35
C THR A 45 -6.70 -6.44 -17.91
N GLY A 46 -5.36 -6.38 -17.82
CA GLY A 46 -4.45 -7.34 -18.47
C GLY A 46 -3.08 -7.47 -17.80
N ALA A 47 -2.13 -8.06 -18.52
CA ALA A 47 -0.76 -8.23 -18.05
C ALA A 47 -0.02 -6.88 -17.99
N LEU A 48 0.71 -6.65 -16.90
CA LEU A 48 1.52 -5.45 -16.73
C LEU A 48 2.58 -5.37 -17.83
N HIS A 49 2.53 -4.31 -18.64
CA HIS A 49 3.56 -4.01 -19.63
C HIS A 49 4.85 -3.56 -18.92
N ARG A 50 6.01 -3.82 -19.55
CA ARG A 50 7.29 -3.35 -19.04
C ARG A 50 7.28 -1.83 -18.92
N TRP A 51 7.67 -1.31 -17.76
CA TRP A 51 7.84 0.11 -17.53
C TRP A 51 8.82 0.73 -18.53
N ARG A 52 8.36 1.81 -19.17
CA ARG A 52 9.16 2.66 -20.06
C ARG A 52 9.83 3.73 -19.22
N GLU A 53 11.15 3.83 -19.32
CA GLU A 53 11.92 4.83 -18.58
C GLU A 53 11.96 6.15 -19.35
N PRO A 54 11.62 7.29 -18.70
CA PRO A 54 11.91 8.60 -19.25
C PRO A 54 13.38 8.76 -19.64
N GLY A 55 13.62 9.43 -20.77
CA GLY A 55 14.96 9.61 -21.34
C GLY A 55 15.92 10.48 -20.51
N THR A 56 15.42 11.16 -19.47
CA THR A 56 16.21 12.04 -18.60
C THR A 56 16.00 11.67 -17.13
N GLU A 57 17.02 11.93 -16.29
CA GLU A 57 16.92 11.74 -14.84
C GLU A 57 15.81 12.59 -14.23
N GLN A 58 15.69 13.84 -14.66
CA GLN A 58 14.61 14.73 -14.22
C GLN A 58 13.23 14.18 -14.59
N GLY A 59 13.10 13.60 -15.80
CA GLY A 59 11.86 12.95 -16.23
C GLY A 59 11.51 11.74 -15.37
N ARG A 60 12.51 10.91 -15.03
CA ARG A 60 12.33 9.77 -14.12
C ARG A 60 11.85 10.22 -12.75
N ALA A 61 12.58 11.15 -12.13
CA ALA A 61 12.25 11.66 -10.81
C ALA A 61 10.85 12.31 -10.75
N ARG A 62 10.47 13.06 -11.78
CA ARG A 62 9.13 13.64 -11.88
C ARG A 62 8.06 12.56 -11.99
N MET A 63 8.24 11.60 -12.90
CA MET A 63 7.25 10.54 -13.12
C MET A 63 7.09 9.66 -11.88
N ASP A 64 8.18 9.33 -11.18
CA ASP A 64 8.11 8.59 -9.92
C ASP A 64 7.39 9.37 -8.81
N ALA A 65 7.66 10.69 -8.71
CA ALA A 65 6.95 11.55 -7.76
C ALA A 65 5.45 11.62 -8.07
N ASP A 66 5.07 11.74 -9.34
CA ASP A 66 3.66 11.73 -9.75
C ASP A 66 2.99 10.37 -9.47
N VAL A 67 3.65 9.25 -9.76
CA VAL A 67 3.14 7.90 -9.45
C VAL A 67 2.87 7.74 -7.95
N LEU A 68 3.83 8.13 -7.10
CA LEU A 68 3.69 8.06 -5.65
C LEU A 68 2.56 8.95 -5.15
N ARG A 69 2.52 10.21 -5.61
CA ARG A 69 1.47 11.17 -5.27
C ARG A 69 0.08 10.64 -5.64
N LEU A 70 -0.09 10.11 -6.85
CA LEU A 70 -1.38 9.61 -7.33
C LEU A 70 -1.86 8.37 -6.57
N LEU A 71 -0.94 7.55 -6.06
CA LEU A 71 -1.29 6.40 -5.22
C LEU A 71 -1.80 6.80 -3.83
N GLU A 72 -1.23 7.85 -3.25
CA GLU A 72 -1.64 8.37 -1.95
C GLU A 72 -3.05 8.99 -2.01
N MET A 73 -3.48 9.46 -3.19
CA MET A 73 -4.80 10.04 -3.37
C MET A 73 -5.91 8.99 -3.29
N THR A 74 -7.01 9.37 -2.62
CA THR A 74 -8.27 8.66 -2.77
C THR A 74 -8.79 8.88 -4.20
N SER A 75 -9.63 7.96 -4.69
CA SER A 75 -10.19 8.12 -6.03
C SER A 75 -11.09 9.36 -6.14
N ALA A 76 -11.76 9.74 -5.05
CA ALA A 76 -12.57 10.96 -5.02
C ALA A 76 -11.70 12.21 -5.15
N ASP A 77 -10.59 12.28 -4.42
CA ASP A 77 -9.66 13.42 -4.49
C ASP A 77 -9.03 13.51 -5.89
N LEU A 78 -8.61 12.37 -6.45
CA LEU A 78 -8.02 12.33 -7.79
C LEU A 78 -8.99 12.88 -8.84
N TYR A 79 -10.25 12.44 -8.85
CA TYR A 79 -11.21 12.90 -9.86
C TYR A 79 -11.69 14.35 -9.65
N CYS A 80 -11.49 14.92 -8.46
CA CYS A 80 -11.76 16.33 -8.19
C CYS A 80 -10.57 17.25 -8.51
N ASP A 81 -9.37 16.70 -8.70
CA ASP A 81 -8.14 17.43 -9.00
C ASP A 81 -7.77 17.27 -10.48
N GLY A 82 -7.94 18.35 -11.25
CA GLY A 82 -7.64 18.37 -12.69
C GLY A 82 -6.18 18.08 -13.02
N ASP A 83 -5.24 18.51 -12.17
CA ASP A 83 -3.81 18.28 -12.38
C ASP A 83 -3.45 16.81 -12.06
N ALA A 84 -4.11 16.20 -11.09
CA ALA A 84 -3.97 14.76 -10.82
C ALA A 84 -4.50 13.90 -11.97
N VAL A 85 -5.66 14.23 -12.53
CA VAL A 85 -6.20 13.54 -13.72
C VAL A 85 -5.26 13.70 -14.91
N ALA A 86 -4.77 14.91 -15.17
CA ALA A 86 -3.83 15.17 -16.26
C ALA A 86 -2.55 14.34 -16.11
N ALA A 87 -1.96 14.29 -14.91
CA ALA A 87 -0.77 13.49 -14.64
C ALA A 87 -1.03 11.98 -14.82
N LEU A 88 -2.19 11.48 -14.35
CA LEU A 88 -2.56 10.07 -14.53
C LEU A 88 -2.65 9.71 -16.02
N LEU A 89 -3.28 10.55 -16.83
CA LEU A 89 -3.41 10.35 -18.28
C LEU A 89 -2.07 10.47 -19.00
N GLU A 90 -1.23 11.45 -18.65
CA GLU A 90 0.12 11.61 -19.21
C GLU A 90 0.98 10.36 -18.95
N ILE A 91 0.92 9.80 -17.75
CA ILE A 91 1.59 8.54 -17.41
C ILE A 91 1.02 7.38 -18.24
N GLY A 92 -0.32 7.27 -18.31
CA GLY A 92 -0.99 6.22 -19.07
C GLY A 92 -0.61 6.23 -20.55
N ASP A 93 -0.60 7.40 -21.18
CA ASP A 93 -0.21 7.58 -22.58
C ASP A 93 1.27 7.25 -22.80
N PHE A 94 2.17 7.79 -21.96
CA PHE A 94 3.60 7.53 -22.08
C PHE A 94 3.95 6.04 -21.91
N GLN A 95 3.22 5.34 -21.04
CA GLN A 95 3.41 3.91 -20.80
C GLN A 95 2.64 3.01 -21.79
N GLU A 96 1.85 3.60 -22.70
CA GLU A 96 0.93 2.89 -23.61
C GLU A 96 -0.05 1.95 -22.88
N TRP A 97 -0.66 2.45 -21.81
CA TRP A 97 -1.65 1.73 -21.02
C TRP A 97 -3.10 1.96 -21.47
N THR A 98 -3.34 2.93 -22.34
CA THR A 98 -4.66 3.35 -22.84
C THR A 98 -4.80 3.15 -24.34
#